data_AF-A0A6G8C0A6-F1
#
_entry.id   AF-A0A6G8C0A6-F1
#
_cell.length_a   1.000
_cell.length_b   1.000
_cell.length_c   1.000
_cell.angle_alpha   90.00
_cell.angle_beta   90.00
_cell.angle_gamma   90.00
#
_symmetry.space_group_name_H-M   'P 1'
#
loop_
_entity.id
_entity.type
_entity.pdbx_description
1 polymer ?
#
loop_
_entity_poly.entity_id
_entity_poly.type
_entity_poly.pdbx_seq_one_letter_code
_entity_poly.pdbx_strand_id
1 'polypeptide(L)' 'MADEEHPIIQLFRSYADMLDSESAPSEPDEAIVQLAIWMDSVQHWLTEDDVSALTAVGGIMFREQLRRRMLKRVK' A
#
# COMPACT_ATOMS: atom_id res chain seq x y z
N MET A 1 25.93 -8.26 13.97
CA MET A 1 24.74 -9.11 14.16
C MET A 1 23.79 -8.69 13.05
N ALA A 2 23.49 -9.59 12.10
CA ALA A 2 22.57 -9.24 11.03
C ALA A 2 21.19 -9.05 11.68
N ASP A 3 20.64 -7.84 11.60
CA ASP A 3 19.21 -7.64 11.81
C ASP A 3 18.52 -8.52 10.77
N GLU A 4 17.97 -9.66 11.19
CA GLU A 4 17.12 -10.48 10.34
C GLU A 4 15.87 -9.65 10.04
N GLU A 5 15.87 -9.02 8.86
CA GLU A 5 14.79 -8.18 8.40
C GLU A 5 13.48 -8.99 8.42
N HIS A 6 12.41 -8.40 8.99
CA HIS A 6 11.13 -9.08 9.18
C HIS A 6 10.65 -9.74 7.86
N PRO A 7 10.25 -11.02 7.85
CA PRO A 7 9.97 -11.76 6.60
C PRO A 7 8.98 -11.08 5.66
N ILE A 8 7.94 -10.43 6.20
CA ILE A 8 6.96 -9.67 5.41
C ILE A 8 7.58 -8.43 4.75
N ILE A 9 8.54 -7.77 5.41
CA ILE A 9 9.25 -6.63 4.83
C ILE A 9 10.13 -7.10 3.66
N GLN A 10 10.75 -8.28 3.77
CA GLN A 10 11.49 -8.86 2.65
C GLN A 10 10.58 -9.15 1.45
N LEU A 11 9.37 -9.67 1.68
CA LEU A 11 8.38 -9.87 0.61
C LEU A 11 7.98 -8.55 -0.06
N PHE A 12 7.77 -7.48 0.73
CA PHE A 12 7.48 -6.15 0.17
C PHE A 12 8.62 -5.65 -0.71
N ARG A 13 9.88 -5.85 -0.30
CA ARG A 13 11.05 -5.49 -1.12
C ARG A 13 11.09 -6.26 -2.42
N SER A 14 10.98 -7.58 -2.37
CA SER A 14 11.02 -8.41 -3.58
C SER A 14 9.91 -8.05 -4.57
N TYR A 15 8.71 -7.73 -4.07
CA TYR A 15 7.61 -7.30 -4.92
C TYR A 15 7.86 -5.91 -5.53
N ALA A 16 8.43 -4.97 -4.76
CA ALA A 16 8.81 -3.66 -5.28
C ALA A 16 9.88 -3.78 -6.39
N ASP A 17 10.92 -4.60 -6.18
CA ASP A 17 11.98 -4.83 -7.17
C ASP A 17 11.42 -5.42 -8.48
N MET A 18 10.42 -6.31 -8.37
CA MET A 18 9.71 -6.88 -9.51
C MET A 18 8.92 -5.81 -10.28
N LEU A 19 8.15 -4.97 -9.58
CA LEU A 19 7.39 -3.88 -10.19
C LEU A 19 8.30 -2.87 -10.92
N ASP A 20 9.44 -2.52 -10.31
CA ASP A 20 10.44 -1.63 -10.93
C ASP A 20 11.01 -2.25 -12.22
N SER A 21 11.21 -3.58 -12.22
CA SER A 21 11.73 -4.31 -13.39
C SER A 21 10.73 -4.40 -14.54
N GLU A 22 9.43 -4.46 -14.24
CA GLU A 22 8.36 -4.56 -15.25
C GLU A 22 8.10 -3.23 -15.98
N SER A 23 8.73 -2.12 -15.56
CA SER A 23 8.49 -0.77 -16.10
C SER A 23 7.01 -0.37 -16.15
N ALA A 24 6.19 -1.03 -15.33
CA ALA A 24 4.77 -0.75 -15.24
C ALA A 24 4.60 0.57 -14.49
N PRO A 25 3.93 1.58 -15.07
CA PRO A 25 3.57 2.78 -14.32
C PRO A 25 2.49 2.40 -13.31
N SER A 26 2.89 1.86 -12.17
CA SER A 26 2.00 1.65 -11.03
C SER A 26 1.87 2.98 -10.31
N GLU A 27 0.71 3.63 -10.45
CA GLU A 27 0.43 4.81 -9.66
C GLU A 27 0.11 4.36 -8.22
N PRO A 28 0.70 4.98 -7.18
CA PRO A 28 0.39 4.67 -5.77
C PRO A 28 -1.12 4.71 -5.47
N ASP A 29 -1.81 5.52 -6.26
CA ASP A 29 -3.23 5.76 -6.30
C ASP A 29 -4.02 4.47 -6.61
N GLU A 30 -3.51 3.66 -7.53
CA GLU A 30 -4.11 2.39 -7.93
C GLU A 30 -3.94 1.35 -6.83
N ALA A 31 -2.77 1.29 -6.18
CA ALA A 31 -2.53 0.36 -5.07
C ALA A 31 -3.50 0.58 -3.90
N ILE A 32 -3.84 1.84 -3.58
CA ILE A 32 -4.81 2.17 -2.53
C ILE A 32 -6.22 1.70 -2.91
N VAL A 33 -6.60 1.88 -4.18
CA VAL A 33 -7.90 1.40 -4.69
C VAL A 33 -7.97 -0.12 -4.69
N GLN A 34 -6.91 -0.80 -5.13
CA GLN A 34 -6.81 -2.26 -5.10
C GLN A 34 -6.95 -2.81 -3.68
N LEU A 35 -6.30 -2.18 -2.69
CA LEU A 35 -6.45 -2.54 -1.28
C LEU A 35 -7.90 -2.39 -0.80
N ALA A 36 -8.55 -1.27 -1.11
CA ALA A 36 -9.94 -1.02 -0.70
C ALA A 36 -10.92 -2.04 -1.32
N ILE A 37 -10.76 -2.35 -2.60
CA ILE A 37 -11.56 -3.38 -3.30
C ILE A 37 -11.34 -4.76 -2.66
N TRP A 38 -10.08 -5.10 -2.36
CA TRP A 38 -9.78 -6.36 -1.71
C TRP A 38 -10.43 -6.44 -0.34
N MET A 39 -10.30 -5.41 0.51
CA MET A 39 -10.93 -5.36 1.83
C MET A 39 -12.45 -5.55 1.76
N ASP A 40 -13.12 -4.90 0.80
CA ASP A 40 -14.56 -5.07 0.58
C ASP A 40 -14.91 -6.52 0.15
N SER A 41 -14.08 -7.11 -0.73
CA SER A 41 -14.29 -8.47 -1.23
C SER A 41 -14.11 -9.56 -0.17
N VAL A 42 -13.25 -9.32 0.83
CA VAL A 42 -12.97 -10.28 1.91
C VAL A 42 -13.55 -9.88 3.26
N GLN A 43 -14.40 -8.87 3.33
CA GLN A 43 -14.91 -8.29 4.59
C GLN A 43 -15.48 -9.31 5.58
N HIS A 44 -16.08 -10.40 5.08
CA HIS A 44 -16.65 -11.48 5.90
C HIS A 44 -15.59 -12.30 6.66
N TRP A 45 -14.33 -12.23 6.23
CA TRP A 45 -13.18 -12.93 6.82
C TRP A 45 -12.31 -12.03 7.69
N LEU A 46 -12.55 -10.72 7.66
CA LEU A 46 -11.78 -9.74 8.43
C LEU A 46 -12.44 -9.52 9.79
N THR A 47 -11.62 -9.52 10.84
CA THR A 47 -12.07 -9.05 12.16
C THR A 47 -12.13 -7.52 12.19
N GLU A 48 -12.78 -6.97 13.21
CA GLU A 48 -12.81 -5.52 13.43
C GLU A 48 -11.39 -4.94 13.60
N ASP A 49 -10.50 -5.68 14.27
CA ASP A 49 -9.11 -5.30 14.45
C ASP A 49 -8.34 -5.29 13.12
N ASP A 50 -8.57 -6.29 12.25
CA ASP A 50 -7.97 -6.34 10.91
C ASP A 50 -8.41 -5.14 10.07
N VAL A 51 -9.72 -4.84 10.08
CA VAL A 51 -10.29 -3.68 9.38
C VAL A 51 -9.68 -2.38 9.90
N SER A 52 -9.53 -2.23 11.22
CA SER A 52 -8.93 -1.06 11.85
C SER A 52 -7.46 -0.88 11.44
N ALA A 53 -6.66 -1.95 11.52
CA ALA A 53 -5.24 -1.92 11.15
C ALA A 53 -5.04 -1.59 9.67
N LEU A 54 -5.79 -2.24 8.78
CA LEU A 54 -5.71 -2.01 7.32
C LEU A 54 -6.20 -0.59 6.95
N THR A 55 -7.25 -0.11 7.60
CA THR A 55 -7.75 1.27 7.40
C THR A 55 -6.71 2.30 7.84
N ALA A 56 -5.99 2.06 8.94
CA ALA A 56 -4.92 2.94 9.40
C ALA A 56 -3.79 3.03 8.36
N VAL A 57 -3.36 1.89 7.81
CA VAL A 57 -2.32 1.83 6.76
C VAL A 57 -2.80 2.53 5.49
N GLY A 58 -4.01 2.20 5.00
CA GLY A 58 -4.59 2.80 3.81
C GLY A 58 -4.78 4.31 3.94
N GLY A 59 -5.20 4.79 5.11
CA GLY A 59 -5.34 6.23 5.40
C GLY A 59 -4.02 7.00 5.38
N ILE A 60 -2.92 6.40 5.86
CA ILE A 60 -1.58 7.00 5.77
C ILE A 60 -1.15 7.14 4.31
N MET A 61 -1.34 6.08 3.51
CA MET A 61 -1.02 6.07 2.08
C MET A 61 -1.84 7.12 1.31
N PHE A 62 -3.16 7.15 1.54
CA PHE A 62 -4.07 8.09 0.88
C PHE A 62 -3.76 9.56 1.23
N ARG A 63 -3.42 9.85 2.49
CA ARG A 63 -3.00 11.20 2.90
C ARG A 63 -1.75 11.66 2.15
N GLU A 64 -0.76 10.78 1.99
CA GLU A 64 0.48 11.10 1.29
C GLU A 64 0.25 11.30 -0.21
N GLN A 65 -0.58 10.46 -0.82
CA GLN A 65 -1.04 10.66 -2.20
C GLN A 65 -1.71 12.03 -2.40
N LEU A 66 -2.65 12.42 -1.52
CA LEU A 66 -3.31 13.72 -1.60
C LEU A 66 -2.30 14.87 -1.53
N ARG A 67 -1.31 14.79 -0.64
CA ARG A 67 -0.22 15.78 -0.54
C ARG A 67 0.58 15.88 -1.84
N ARG A 68 0.94 14.75 -2.43
CA ARG A 68 1.67 14.70 -3.73
C ARG A 68 0.85 15.30 -4.86
N ARG A 69 -0.46 15.02 -4.93
CA ARG A 69 -1.38 15.61 -5.90
C ARG A 69 -1.49 17.13 -5.73
N MET A 70 -1.55 17.63 -4.50
CA MET A 70 -1.55 19.07 -4.21
C MET A 70 -0.24 19.73 -4.67
N LEU A 71 0.92 19.12 -4.38
CA LEU A 71 2.22 19.61 -4.84
C LEU A 71 2.35 19.65 -6.37
N LYS A 72 1.82 18.64 -7.08
CA LYS A 72 1.78 18.60 -8.56
C LYS A 72 0.87 19.66 -9.16
N ARG A 73 -0.15 20.14 -8.44
CA ARG A 73 -1.11 21.14 -8.94
C ARG A 73 -0.65 22.60 -8.76
N VAL A 74 0.36 22.83 -7.94
CA VAL A 74 0.93 24.16 -7.64
C VAL A 74 2.15 24.49 -8.52
N LYS A 75 2.69 23.49 -9.23
CA LYS A 75 3.83 23.64 -10.13
C LYS A 75 3.36 23.73 -11.59
#